data_AF-A0A1I1N6Q6-F1
#
_entry.id   AF-A0A1I1N6Q6-F1
#
_cell.length_a   1.000
_cell.length_b   1.000
_cell.length_c   1.000
_cell.angle_alpha   90.00
_cell.angle_beta   90.00
_cell.angle_gamma   90.00
#
_symmetry.space_group_name_H-M   'P 1'
#
loop_
_entity.id
_entity.type
_entity.pdbx_description
1 polymer ?
#
loop_
_entity_poly.entity_id
_entity_poly.type
_entity_poly.pdbx_seq_one_letter_code
_entity_poly.pdbx_strand_id
1 'polypeptide(L)'
;MTLTHLNERGEASMVDVSDKQNSHREAVATGRIVMQPETLKLLADGDMPKGDVLATARIAGIQAAKRTHELIPLCHALMLSKVSVDFELDTVEHCVRVRAFCRLEGRTGVEMEALTAVSVACLTLYDMCKAVDRGMEIMEVRLDHKSGGRSGVWQRQEASSAADSHAVLDARASDGPAVTEETPIEIRFFAELRERLGVEKLSVLPGHLSSPTLMAVKEWIKSQVDAPQALDQARLLCAVNHDMVQGDVAVNPGDEVAFFPPVTGG
;
A
#
# COMPACT_ATOMS: atom_id res chain seq x y z
N MET A 1 -29.51 5.17 13.73
CA MET A 1 -28.95 5.55 12.41
C MET A 1 -30.06 5.45 11.40
N THR A 2 -30.36 6.51 10.66
CA THR A 2 -31.36 6.47 9.58
C THR A 2 -30.70 5.88 8.33
N LEU A 3 -31.27 4.82 7.75
CA LEU A 3 -30.76 4.22 6.51
C LEU A 3 -30.97 5.23 5.37
N THR A 4 -29.88 5.76 4.80
CA THR A 4 -29.97 6.81 3.78
C THR A 4 -30.36 6.30 2.39
N HIS A 5 -30.27 4.98 2.15
CA HIS A 5 -30.56 4.37 0.84
C HIS A 5 -32.00 3.87 0.68
N LEU A 6 -32.90 4.22 1.60
CA LEU A 6 -34.31 3.85 1.55
C LEU A 6 -35.18 5.11 1.51
N ASN A 7 -36.24 5.11 0.71
CA ASN A 7 -37.26 6.15 0.73
C ASN A 7 -38.22 5.96 1.92
N GLU A 8 -39.20 6.87 2.08
CA GLU A 8 -40.20 6.83 3.16
C GLU A 8 -41.06 5.55 3.17
N ARG A 9 -41.09 4.80 2.06
CA ARG A 9 -41.80 3.52 1.89
C ARG A 9 -40.91 2.30 2.12
N GLY A 10 -39.62 2.50 2.40
CA GLY A 10 -38.64 1.43 2.56
C GLY A 10 -38.10 0.86 1.25
N GLU A 11 -38.29 1.54 0.12
CA GLU A 11 -37.79 1.13 -1.20
C GLU A 11 -36.39 1.72 -1.44
N ALA A 12 -35.57 1.02 -2.24
CA ALA A 12 -34.23 1.48 -2.60
C ALA A 12 -34.29 2.86 -3.30
N SER A 13 -33.54 3.82 -2.79
CA SER A 13 -33.42 5.17 -3.36
C SER A 13 -31.98 5.65 -3.30
N MET A 14 -31.50 6.23 -4.39
CA MET A 14 -30.22 6.93 -4.39
C MET A 14 -30.37 8.23 -3.60
N VAL A 15 -29.39 8.53 -2.74
CA VAL A 15 -29.38 9.75 -1.93
C VAL A 15 -29.14 10.97 -2.81
N ASP A 16 -30.00 11.98 -2.74
CA ASP A 16 -29.69 13.27 -3.36
C ASP A 16 -28.51 13.94 -2.63
N VAL A 17 -27.50 14.33 -3.38
CA VAL A 17 -26.29 14.99 -2.89
C VAL A 17 -26.15 16.41 -3.44
N SER A 18 -27.16 16.95 -4.12
CA SER A 18 -27.10 18.23 -4.84
C SER A 18 -26.70 19.41 -3.96
N ASP A 19 -27.21 19.46 -2.73
CA ASP A 19 -26.94 20.53 -1.76
C ASP A 19 -25.65 20.31 -0.94
N LYS A 20 -24.96 19.18 -1.12
CA LYS A 20 -23.69 18.92 -0.43
C LYS A 20 -22.57 19.70 -1.12
N GLN A 21 -21.70 20.31 -0.32
CA GLN A 21 -20.52 21.00 -0.83
C GLN A 21 -19.53 20.00 -1.46
N ASN A 22 -18.85 20.45 -2.52
CA ASN A 22 -17.70 19.74 -3.07
C ASN A 22 -16.53 19.82 -2.08
N SER A 23 -15.80 18.70 -1.96
CA SER A 23 -14.56 18.63 -1.20
C SER A 23 -13.63 17.61 -1.84
N HIS A 24 -12.33 17.72 -1.57
CA HIS A 24 -11.41 16.62 -1.82
C HIS A 24 -11.80 15.41 -0.98
N ARG A 25 -11.79 14.23 -1.60
CA ARG A 25 -12.19 12.98 -0.99
C ARG A 25 -11.26 11.89 -1.42
N GLU A 26 -10.90 11.05 -0.47
CA GLU A 26 -9.96 9.96 -0.67
C GLU A 26 -10.46 8.71 0.03
N ALA A 27 -10.12 7.56 -0.53
CA ALA A 27 -10.32 6.28 0.10
C ALA A 27 -9.16 5.34 -0.21
N VAL A 28 -8.78 4.53 0.77
CA VAL A 28 -7.86 3.40 0.63
C VAL A 28 -8.61 2.15 1.02
N ALA A 29 -8.54 1.13 0.18
CA ALA A 29 -9.00 -0.22 0.51
C ALA A 29 -7.87 -1.21 0.30
N THR A 30 -7.91 -2.30 1.07
CA THR A 30 -7.04 -3.45 0.89
C THR A 30 -7.84 -4.73 0.77
N GLY A 31 -7.18 -5.78 0.27
CA GLY A 31 -7.62 -7.16 0.28
C GLY A 31 -6.43 -8.06 0.02
N ARG A 32 -6.59 -9.37 0.15
CA ARG A 32 -5.55 -10.32 -0.24
C ARG A 32 -6.13 -11.51 -0.97
N ILE A 33 -5.34 -12.14 -1.81
CA ILE A 33 -5.63 -13.46 -2.38
C ILE A 33 -4.56 -14.45 -1.91
N VAL A 34 -4.98 -15.43 -1.12
CA VAL A 34 -4.13 -16.51 -0.61
C VAL A 34 -4.07 -17.62 -1.65
N MET A 35 -2.90 -18.21 -1.84
CA MET A 35 -2.64 -19.25 -2.83
C MET A 35 -1.60 -20.24 -2.32
N GLN A 36 -1.40 -21.34 -3.04
CA GLN A 36 -0.31 -22.27 -2.72
C GLN A 36 1.07 -21.57 -2.87
N PRO A 37 2.07 -21.93 -2.05
CA PRO A 37 3.42 -21.36 -2.14
C PRO A 37 4.03 -21.46 -3.54
N GLU A 38 3.80 -22.58 -4.23
CA GLU A 38 4.29 -22.83 -5.58
C GLU A 38 3.65 -21.88 -6.61
N THR A 39 2.38 -21.55 -6.42
CA THR A 39 1.66 -20.58 -7.27
C THR A 39 2.22 -19.19 -7.09
N LEU A 40 2.46 -18.77 -5.83
CA LEU A 40 3.05 -17.47 -5.54
C LEU A 40 4.47 -17.38 -6.09
N LYS A 41 5.24 -18.47 -6.02
CA LYS A 41 6.59 -18.55 -6.61
C LYS A 41 6.55 -18.37 -8.12
N LEU A 42 5.68 -19.09 -8.84
CA LEU A 42 5.52 -18.92 -10.29
C LEU A 42 5.10 -17.49 -10.66
N LEU A 43 4.24 -16.87 -9.85
CA LEU A 43 3.86 -15.48 -10.03
C LEU A 43 5.04 -14.51 -9.84
N ALA A 44 5.86 -14.72 -8.80
CA ALA A 44 7.04 -13.91 -8.51
C ALA A 44 8.12 -14.04 -9.60
N ASP A 45 8.30 -15.25 -10.11
CA ASP A 45 9.28 -15.57 -11.17
C ASP A 45 8.81 -15.09 -12.56
N GLY A 46 7.54 -14.71 -12.71
CA GLY A 46 6.96 -14.26 -13.99
C GLY A 46 6.58 -15.39 -14.95
N ASP A 47 6.60 -16.65 -14.48
CA ASP A 47 6.43 -17.86 -15.29
C ASP A 47 4.96 -18.32 -15.40
N MET A 48 4.01 -17.41 -15.15
CA MET A 48 2.59 -17.74 -15.23
C MET A 48 2.16 -17.98 -16.70
N PRO A 49 1.41 -19.06 -17.00
CA PRO A 49 1.06 -19.44 -18.37
C PRO A 49 0.30 -18.36 -19.17
N LYS A 50 -0.38 -17.45 -18.47
CA LYS A 50 -1.21 -16.39 -19.05
C LYS A 50 -0.49 -15.05 -19.20
N GLY A 51 0.82 -14.98 -18.94
CA GLY A 51 1.62 -13.76 -19.07
C GLY A 51 1.60 -12.89 -17.82
N ASP A 52 1.72 -11.57 -17.99
CA ASP A 52 1.86 -10.61 -16.88
C ASP A 52 0.55 -10.46 -16.08
N VAL A 53 0.48 -11.24 -15.01
CA VAL A 53 -0.68 -11.31 -14.11
C VAL A 53 -0.88 -10.02 -13.32
N LEU A 54 0.19 -9.42 -12.78
CA LEU A 54 0.10 -8.24 -11.92
C LEU A 54 -0.27 -6.99 -12.74
N ALA A 55 0.30 -6.82 -13.93
CA ALA A 55 -0.08 -5.71 -14.81
C ALA A 55 -1.55 -5.83 -15.25
N THR A 56 -1.99 -7.05 -15.60
CA THR A 56 -3.38 -7.31 -15.98
C THR A 56 -4.34 -7.00 -14.83
N ALA A 57 -4.03 -7.47 -13.61
CA ALA A 57 -4.82 -7.18 -12.42
C ALA A 57 -4.84 -5.68 -12.07
N ARG A 58 -3.73 -4.96 -12.28
CA ARG A 58 -3.66 -3.50 -12.08
C ARG A 58 -4.64 -2.76 -12.97
N ILE A 59 -4.61 -3.07 -14.27
CA ILE A 59 -5.48 -2.46 -15.27
C ILE A 59 -6.94 -2.80 -14.97
N ALA A 60 -7.24 -4.04 -14.60
CA ALA A 60 -8.58 -4.47 -14.23
C ALA A 60 -9.10 -3.70 -13.01
N GLY A 61 -8.31 -3.54 -11.95
CA GLY A 61 -8.67 -2.75 -10.78
C GLY A 61 -8.92 -1.27 -11.10
N ILE A 62 -8.07 -0.64 -11.92
CA ILE A 62 -8.26 0.76 -12.36
C ILE A 62 -9.54 0.92 -13.20
N GLN A 63 -9.81 -0.02 -14.10
CA GLN A 63 -11.05 0.01 -14.89
C GLN A 63 -12.28 -0.20 -14.01
N ALA A 64 -12.21 -1.11 -13.04
CA ALA A 64 -13.28 -1.39 -12.11
C ALA A 64 -13.64 -0.17 -11.26
N ALA A 65 -12.63 0.55 -10.73
CA ALA A 65 -12.85 1.79 -9.98
C ALA A 65 -13.73 2.78 -10.77
N LYS A 66 -13.41 3.00 -12.05
CA LYS A 66 -14.16 3.92 -12.93
C LYS A 66 -15.58 3.45 -13.26
N ARG A 67 -15.85 2.15 -13.15
CA ARG A 67 -17.14 1.52 -13.47
C ARG A 67 -17.93 1.09 -12.23
N THR A 68 -17.53 1.55 -11.05
CA THR A 68 -18.18 1.20 -9.77
C THR A 68 -19.68 1.48 -9.77
N HIS A 69 -20.09 2.62 -10.32
CA HIS A 69 -21.49 3.02 -10.43
C HIS A 69 -22.34 2.14 -11.37
N GLU A 70 -21.71 1.39 -12.28
CA GLU A 70 -22.40 0.40 -13.12
C GLU A 70 -22.65 -0.91 -12.37
N LEU A 71 -21.85 -1.19 -11.33
CA LEU A 71 -21.88 -2.45 -10.58
C LEU A 71 -22.67 -2.33 -9.27
N ILE A 72 -22.55 -1.19 -8.58
CA ILE A 72 -23.20 -0.94 -7.30
C ILE A 72 -24.45 -0.08 -7.52
N PRO A 73 -25.69 -0.63 -7.40
CA PRO A 73 -26.90 -0.03 -7.95
C PRO A 73 -27.25 1.40 -7.50
N LEU A 74 -26.81 1.81 -6.30
CA LEU A 74 -27.14 3.12 -5.72
C LEU A 74 -25.92 4.03 -5.56
N CYS A 75 -24.79 3.68 -6.17
CA CYS A 75 -23.64 4.56 -6.25
C CYS A 75 -23.86 5.67 -7.29
N HIS A 76 -23.44 6.88 -6.97
CA HIS A 76 -23.40 7.97 -7.93
C HIS A 76 -22.31 7.71 -8.98
N ALA A 77 -22.52 8.19 -10.21
CA ALA A 77 -21.44 8.28 -11.18
C ALA A 77 -20.47 9.39 -10.78
N LEU A 78 -19.18 9.07 -10.65
CA LEU A 78 -18.15 9.98 -10.13
C LEU A 78 -16.98 10.11 -11.10
N MET A 79 -16.51 11.35 -11.28
CA MET A 79 -15.33 11.66 -12.07
C MET A 79 -14.08 11.53 -11.20
N LEU A 80 -13.47 10.34 -11.19
CA LEU A 80 -12.27 10.06 -10.41
C LEU A 80 -11.08 10.90 -10.92
N SER A 81 -10.36 11.55 -10.01
CA SER A 81 -9.16 12.32 -10.32
C SER A 81 -7.89 11.47 -10.28
N LYS A 82 -7.85 10.44 -9.41
CA LYS A 82 -6.73 9.49 -9.33
C LYS A 82 -7.23 8.12 -8.88
N VAL A 83 -6.66 7.08 -9.48
CA VAL A 83 -6.77 5.69 -9.04
C VAL A 83 -5.38 5.08 -9.07
N SER A 84 -4.95 4.43 -8.00
CA SER A 84 -3.81 3.51 -8.01
C SER A 84 -4.23 2.16 -7.42
N VAL A 85 -3.62 1.09 -7.92
CA VAL A 85 -3.80 -0.27 -7.44
C VAL A 85 -2.42 -0.87 -7.37
N ASP A 86 -2.00 -1.31 -6.19
CA ASP A 86 -0.65 -1.77 -5.88
C ASP A 86 -0.69 -3.18 -5.29
N PHE A 87 0.40 -3.92 -5.50
CA PHE A 87 0.51 -5.33 -5.13
C PHE A 87 1.79 -5.56 -4.32
N GLU A 88 1.67 -6.40 -3.30
CA GLU A 88 2.78 -6.91 -2.50
C GLU A 88 2.66 -8.43 -2.44
N LEU A 89 3.75 -9.13 -2.75
CA LEU A 89 3.82 -10.59 -2.66
C LEU A 89 4.36 -10.95 -1.28
N ASP A 90 3.52 -11.56 -0.46
CA ASP A 90 3.86 -11.99 0.88
C ASP A 90 4.19 -13.48 0.85
N THR A 91 5.49 -13.78 0.91
CA THR A 91 6.01 -15.16 0.85
C THR A 91 5.81 -15.92 2.14
N VAL A 92 5.56 -15.24 3.27
CA VAL A 92 5.30 -15.86 4.58
C VAL A 92 3.85 -16.33 4.64
N GLU A 93 2.92 -15.47 4.25
CA GLU A 93 1.47 -15.75 4.27
C GLU A 93 0.96 -16.37 2.96
N HIS A 94 1.86 -16.60 2.00
CA HIS A 94 1.58 -17.16 0.67
C HIS A 94 0.43 -16.44 -0.05
N CYS A 95 0.47 -15.11 -0.05
CA CYS A 95 -0.61 -14.30 -0.61
C CYS A 95 -0.12 -13.09 -1.41
N VAL A 96 -1.00 -12.57 -2.26
CA VAL A 96 -0.82 -11.25 -2.87
C VAL A 96 -1.72 -10.27 -2.13
N ARG A 97 -1.11 -9.29 -1.46
CA ARG A 97 -1.82 -8.16 -0.86
C ARG A 97 -2.09 -7.12 -1.94
N VAL A 98 -3.34 -6.67 -2.02
CA VAL A 98 -3.81 -5.69 -2.99
C VAL A 98 -4.22 -4.44 -2.23
N ARG A 99 -3.70 -3.29 -2.64
CA ARG A 99 -4.07 -1.98 -2.09
C ARG A 99 -4.56 -1.08 -3.20
N ALA A 100 -5.76 -0.50 -3.05
CA ALA A 100 -6.26 0.50 -3.97
C ALA A 100 -6.44 1.86 -3.29
N PHE A 101 -6.05 2.93 -3.96
CA PHE A 101 -6.29 4.31 -3.56
C PHE A 101 -7.13 5.01 -4.63
N CYS A 102 -8.20 5.69 -4.21
CA CYS A 102 -9.05 6.51 -5.07
C CYS A 102 -9.14 7.94 -4.53
N ARG A 103 -9.16 8.92 -5.42
CA ARG A 103 -9.34 10.34 -5.09
C ARG A 103 -10.25 11.05 -6.10
N LEU A 104 -11.05 11.98 -5.61
CA LEU A 104 -11.76 12.96 -6.43
C LEU A 104 -11.99 14.29 -5.70
N GLU A 105 -12.55 15.26 -6.41
CA GLU A 105 -13.26 16.41 -5.84
C GLU A 105 -14.75 16.25 -6.12
N GLY A 106 -15.58 16.19 -5.07
CA GLY A 106 -17.00 15.90 -5.25
C GLY A 106 -17.85 15.88 -3.98
N ARG A 107 -19.12 15.52 -4.15
CA ARG A 107 -20.18 15.64 -3.11
C ARG A 107 -20.40 14.39 -2.27
N THR A 108 -19.87 13.25 -2.71
CA THR A 108 -19.94 11.95 -2.03
C THR A 108 -18.58 11.26 -2.05
N GLY A 109 -18.37 10.34 -1.11
CA GLY A 109 -17.11 9.62 -0.93
C GLY A 109 -16.80 8.64 -2.05
N VAL A 110 -15.58 8.09 -2.00
CA VAL A 110 -15.03 7.13 -2.97
C VAL A 110 -14.67 5.78 -2.35
N GLU A 111 -15.31 5.44 -1.23
CA GLU A 111 -15.09 4.17 -0.53
C GLU A 111 -15.38 2.98 -1.45
N MET A 112 -16.47 3.08 -2.23
CA MET A 112 -16.91 2.00 -3.11
C MET A 112 -15.98 1.82 -4.31
N GLU A 113 -15.40 2.89 -4.84
CA GLU A 113 -14.44 2.82 -5.93
C GLU A 113 -13.16 2.11 -5.50
N ALA A 114 -12.66 2.40 -4.30
CA ALA A 114 -11.49 1.70 -3.76
C ALA A 114 -11.77 0.21 -3.49
N LEU A 115 -12.90 -0.11 -2.86
CA LEU A 115 -13.31 -1.50 -2.56
C LEU A 115 -13.53 -2.31 -3.85
N THR A 116 -14.16 -1.72 -4.85
CA THR A 116 -14.43 -2.37 -6.14
C THR A 116 -13.13 -2.62 -6.90
N ALA A 117 -12.19 -1.66 -6.88
CA ALA A 117 -10.87 -1.82 -7.48
C ALA A 117 -10.10 -3.03 -6.89
N VAL A 118 -10.04 -3.14 -5.56
CA VAL A 118 -9.43 -4.28 -4.87
C VAL A 118 -10.12 -5.59 -5.26
N SER A 119 -11.46 -5.61 -5.20
CA SER A 119 -12.25 -6.81 -5.47
C SER A 119 -11.97 -7.37 -6.86
N VAL A 120 -12.02 -6.51 -7.88
CA VAL A 120 -11.82 -6.92 -9.27
C VAL A 120 -10.35 -7.24 -9.56
N ALA A 121 -9.40 -6.55 -8.94
CA ALA A 121 -8.00 -6.92 -9.01
C ALA A 121 -7.77 -8.34 -8.46
N CYS A 122 -8.32 -8.67 -7.27
CA CYS A 122 -8.26 -10.02 -6.71
C CYS A 122 -8.94 -11.08 -7.61
N LEU A 123 -10.12 -10.77 -8.17
CA LEU A 123 -10.79 -11.68 -9.12
C LEU A 123 -9.97 -11.89 -10.40
N THR A 124 -9.23 -10.87 -10.84
CA THR A 124 -8.35 -10.97 -12.01
C THR A 124 -7.12 -11.82 -11.70
N LEU A 125 -6.51 -11.64 -10.52
CA LEU A 125 -5.45 -12.53 -10.04
C LEU A 125 -5.94 -13.97 -10.01
N TYR A 126 -7.15 -14.21 -9.49
CA TYR A 126 -7.76 -15.53 -9.50
C TYR A 126 -7.90 -16.08 -10.93
N ASP A 127 -8.48 -15.31 -11.87
CA ASP A 127 -8.67 -15.76 -13.25
C ASP A 127 -7.36 -16.15 -13.94
N MET A 128 -6.32 -15.36 -13.68
CA MET A 128 -4.99 -15.52 -14.27
C MET A 128 -4.23 -16.70 -13.66
N CYS A 129 -4.48 -17.04 -12.39
CA CYS A 129 -3.76 -18.12 -11.69
C CYS A 129 -4.54 -19.45 -11.60
N LYS A 130 -5.86 -19.48 -11.82
CA LYS A 130 -6.72 -20.67 -11.61
C LYS A 130 -6.38 -21.92 -12.41
N ALA A 131 -5.53 -21.80 -13.43
CA ALA A 131 -5.04 -22.95 -14.18
C ALA A 131 -4.00 -23.76 -13.38
N VAL A 132 -3.24 -23.07 -12.53
CA VAL A 132 -2.21 -23.66 -11.65
C VAL A 132 -2.82 -24.01 -10.30
N ASP A 133 -3.65 -23.11 -9.75
CA ASP A 133 -4.23 -23.27 -8.42
C ASP A 133 -5.69 -22.80 -8.38
N ARG A 134 -6.62 -23.74 -8.20
CA ARG A 134 -8.06 -23.43 -8.09
C ARG A 134 -8.51 -23.15 -6.65
N GLY A 135 -7.67 -23.48 -5.68
CA GLY A 135 -7.99 -23.39 -4.25
C GLY A 135 -7.73 -22.01 -3.65
N MET A 136 -7.34 -21.02 -4.46
CA MET A 136 -7.08 -19.66 -3.99
C MET A 136 -8.29 -19.03 -3.32
N GLU A 137 -8.05 -18.27 -2.26
CA GLU A 137 -9.08 -17.60 -1.47
C GLU A 137 -8.91 -16.09 -1.49
N ILE A 138 -9.96 -15.35 -1.84
CA ILE A 138 -9.99 -13.89 -1.74
C ILE A 138 -10.50 -13.52 -0.35
N MET A 139 -9.68 -12.82 0.41
CA MET A 139 -9.93 -12.51 1.82
C MET A 139 -9.77 -11.02 2.09
N GLU A 140 -10.38 -10.58 3.20
CA GLU A 140 -10.12 -9.30 3.84
C GLU A 140 -10.29 -8.07 2.94
N VAL A 141 -11.19 -8.12 1.94
CA VAL A 141 -11.55 -6.92 1.16
C VAL A 141 -12.23 -5.91 2.08
N ARG A 142 -11.56 -4.80 2.35
CA ARG A 142 -11.95 -3.86 3.40
C ARG A 142 -11.43 -2.45 3.15
N LEU A 143 -12.13 -1.46 3.70
CA LEU A 143 -11.70 -0.06 3.68
C LEU A 143 -10.69 0.18 4.80
N ASP A 144 -9.56 0.82 4.54
CA ASP A 144 -8.56 1.13 5.59
C ASP A 144 -8.53 2.60 5.96
N HIS A 145 -8.80 3.46 5.00
CA HIS A 145 -8.81 4.90 5.20
C HIS A 145 -9.89 5.54 4.34
N LYS A 146 -10.53 6.59 4.87
CA LYS A 146 -11.19 7.59 4.05
C LYS A 146 -11.04 8.99 4.63
N SER A 147 -11.11 10.00 3.79
CA SER A 147 -11.12 11.40 4.19
C SER A 147 -12.04 12.25 3.33
N GLY A 148 -12.41 13.42 3.85
CA GLY A 148 -13.28 14.38 3.18
C GLY A 148 -14.78 14.22 3.47
N GLY A 149 -15.54 15.24 3.11
CA GLY A 149 -16.97 15.34 3.43
C GLY A 149 -17.27 15.49 4.93
N ARG A 150 -18.57 15.46 5.25
CA ARG A 150 -19.09 15.72 6.60
C ARG A 150 -18.60 14.74 7.66
N SER A 151 -18.36 13.48 7.29
CA SER A 151 -17.89 12.45 8.22
C SER A 151 -16.42 12.60 8.63
N GLY A 152 -15.67 13.50 7.97
CA GLY A 152 -14.25 13.69 8.24
C GLY A 152 -13.42 12.46 7.89
N VAL A 153 -12.31 12.31 8.62
CA VAL A 153 -11.37 11.21 8.45
C VAL A 153 -11.84 9.98 9.22
N TRP A 154 -11.75 8.82 8.57
CA TRP A 154 -11.89 7.54 9.22
C TRP A 154 -10.66 6.68 8.88
N GLN A 155 -10.13 6.02 9.90
CA GLN A 155 -9.02 5.09 9.80
C GLN A 155 -9.44 3.79 10.45
N ARG A 156 -9.15 2.66 9.81
CA ARG A 156 -9.31 1.34 10.42
C ARG A 156 -8.38 1.23 11.62
N GLN A 157 -8.93 0.88 12.77
CA GLN A 157 -8.12 0.47 13.91
C GLN A 157 -7.60 -0.94 13.64
N GLU A 158 -6.29 -1.13 13.77
CA GLU A 158 -5.71 -2.47 13.77
C GLU A 158 -6.31 -3.22 14.97
N ALA A 159 -6.88 -4.40 14.70
CA ALA A 159 -7.22 -5.30 15.77
C ALA A 159 -5.90 -5.75 16.40
N SER A 160 -5.59 -5.29 17.61
CA SER A 160 -4.52 -5.86 18.41
C SER A 160 -4.75 -7.37 18.48
N SER A 161 -3.94 -8.14 17.75
CA SER A 161 -3.96 -9.59 17.85
C SER A 161 -3.37 -9.95 19.21
N ALA A 162 -4.25 -10.21 20.18
CA ALA A 162 -3.90 -10.81 21.45
C ALA A 162 -3.41 -12.25 21.21
N ALA A 163 -2.14 -12.39 20.87
CA ALA A 163 -1.41 -13.65 20.85
C ALA A 163 0.08 -13.36 21.09
N ASP A 164 0.40 -12.98 22.33
CA ASP A 164 1.63 -13.37 23.03
C ASP A 164 1.58 -12.80 24.45
N SER A 165 0.82 -13.48 25.32
CA SER A 165 0.92 -13.29 26.75
C SER A 165 2.00 -14.22 27.30
N HIS A 166 3.27 -13.82 27.17
CA HIS A 166 4.28 -14.22 28.14
C HIS A 166 4.49 -13.06 29.11
N ALA A 167 4.00 -13.28 30.33
CA ALA A 167 4.06 -12.35 31.44
C ALA A 167 5.51 -11.93 31.75
N VAL A 168 5.74 -10.63 31.84
CA VAL A 168 6.75 -10.07 32.74
C VAL A 168 6.08 -8.93 33.53
N LEU A 169 6.24 -9.02 34.84
CA LEU A 169 5.56 -8.25 35.87
C LEU A 169 5.92 -6.76 35.87
N ASP A 170 4.93 -5.98 36.31
CA ASP A 170 4.94 -4.59 36.77
C ASP A 170 6.31 -3.95 37.10
N ALA A 171 6.59 -2.82 36.44
CA ALA A 171 7.23 -1.68 37.07
C ALA A 171 6.64 -0.37 36.53
N ARG A 172 6.33 0.52 37.47
CA ARG A 172 5.58 1.78 37.34
C ARG A 172 6.27 2.83 36.45
N ALA A 173 5.43 3.60 35.77
CA ALA A 173 5.49 5.04 35.50
C ALA A 173 6.60 5.65 34.61
N SER A 174 6.13 6.62 33.80
CA SER A 174 6.82 7.77 33.15
C SER A 174 7.52 7.59 31.80
N ASP A 175 7.11 8.49 30.89
CA ASP A 175 7.71 8.99 29.63
C ASP A 175 8.03 8.01 28.48
N GLY A 176 7.60 8.41 27.28
CA GLY A 176 7.84 7.68 26.02
C GLY A 176 9.33 7.49 25.72
N PRO A 177 9.70 6.50 24.89
CA PRO A 177 11.10 6.15 24.71
C PRO A 177 11.85 7.32 24.09
N ALA A 178 12.85 7.82 24.84
CA ALA A 178 13.84 8.74 24.33
C ALA A 178 14.60 8.06 23.19
N VAL A 179 14.52 8.62 21.99
CA VAL A 179 15.35 8.24 20.85
C VAL A 179 16.80 8.56 21.22
N THR A 180 17.63 7.54 21.42
CA THR A 180 19.05 7.69 21.73
C THR A 180 19.90 7.53 20.47
N GLU A 181 21.15 8.02 20.49
CA GLU A 181 22.15 7.88 19.41
C GLU A 181 22.47 6.41 19.05
N GLU A 182 21.96 5.44 19.83
CA GLU A 182 22.07 4.00 19.60
C GLU A 182 20.90 3.42 18.79
N THR A 183 19.94 4.23 18.36
CA THR A 183 18.81 3.76 17.53
C THR A 183 19.22 3.67 16.06
N PRO A 184 19.13 2.49 15.41
CA PRO A 184 19.56 2.36 14.02
C PRO A 184 18.62 3.09 13.05
N ILE A 185 19.20 3.46 11.91
CA ILE A 185 18.47 3.91 10.73
C ILE A 185 18.20 2.68 9.87
N GLU A 186 16.93 2.44 9.56
CA GLU A 186 16.50 1.31 8.73
C GLU A 186 16.50 1.70 7.25
N ILE A 187 17.13 0.88 6.41
CA ILE A 187 17.31 1.16 4.98
C ILE A 187 16.61 0.08 4.17
N ARG A 188 15.74 0.49 3.22
CA ARG A 188 14.98 -0.42 2.36
C ARG A 188 15.22 -0.15 0.88
N PHE A 189 15.28 -1.22 0.10
CA PHE A 189 15.43 -1.17 -1.35
C PHE A 189 14.21 -1.79 -2.03
N PHE A 190 13.70 -1.12 -3.06
CA PHE A 190 12.48 -1.53 -3.75
C PHE A 190 12.72 -1.95 -5.20
N ALA A 191 11.86 -2.83 -5.71
CA ALA A 191 11.82 -3.27 -7.11
C ALA A 191 13.21 -3.76 -7.62
N GLU A 192 13.57 -3.43 -8.86
CA GLU A 192 14.83 -3.87 -9.49
C GLU A 192 16.09 -3.45 -8.70
N LEU A 193 16.01 -2.41 -7.87
CA LEU A 193 17.14 -1.97 -7.07
C LEU A 193 17.52 -3.01 -6.02
N ARG A 194 16.52 -3.68 -5.41
CA ARG A 194 16.72 -4.75 -4.44
C ARG A 194 17.47 -5.93 -5.05
N GLU A 195 17.05 -6.36 -6.23
CA GLU A 195 17.65 -7.48 -6.95
C GLU A 195 19.09 -7.16 -7.37
N ARG A 196 19.33 -5.95 -7.86
CA ARG A 196 20.66 -5.53 -8.30
C ARG A 196 21.64 -5.40 -7.13
N LEU A 197 21.18 -4.92 -5.98
CA LEU A 197 22.02 -4.77 -4.79
C LEU A 197 22.22 -6.09 -4.03
N GLY A 198 21.40 -7.11 -4.29
CA GLY A 198 21.49 -8.41 -3.62
C GLY A 198 21.09 -8.39 -2.14
N VAL A 199 20.52 -7.28 -1.66
CA VAL A 199 20.12 -7.07 -0.26
C VAL A 199 18.72 -6.48 -0.19
N GLU A 200 17.89 -7.01 0.70
CA GLU A 200 16.51 -6.54 0.90
C GLU A 200 16.44 -5.28 1.77
N LYS A 201 17.21 -5.28 2.86
CA LYS A 201 17.31 -4.19 3.81
C LYS A 201 18.68 -4.14 4.44
N LEU A 202 19.06 -2.97 4.92
CA LEU A 202 20.24 -2.74 5.75
C LEU A 202 19.85 -1.93 6.99
N SER A 203 20.65 -2.01 8.03
CA SER A 203 20.46 -1.25 9.26
C SER A 203 21.81 -0.66 9.66
N VAL A 204 21.85 0.64 9.94
CA VAL A 204 23.09 1.36 10.26
C VAL A 204 22.91 2.19 11.51
N LEU A 205 23.83 2.06 12.46
CA LEU A 205 23.89 2.97 13.61
C LEU A 205 24.41 4.34 13.15
N PRO A 206 23.85 5.47 13.63
CA PRO A 206 24.28 6.81 13.27
C PRO A 206 25.80 7.03 13.40
N GLY A 207 26.44 6.41 14.40
CA GLY A 207 27.90 6.48 14.61
C GLY A 207 28.76 5.80 13.54
N HIS A 208 28.19 4.99 12.65
CA HIS A 208 28.88 4.38 11.52
C HIS A 208 28.81 5.21 10.22
N LEU A 209 28.08 6.33 10.24
CA LEU A 209 28.00 7.26 9.13
C LEU A 209 29.04 8.37 9.29
N SER A 210 29.59 8.86 8.17
CA SER A 210 30.51 10.01 8.18
C SER A 210 29.83 11.32 8.55
N SER A 211 28.52 11.43 8.29
CA SER A 211 27.64 12.54 8.68
C SER A 211 26.19 12.06 8.78
N PRO A 212 25.30 12.75 9.53
CA PRO A 212 23.89 12.38 9.62
C PRO A 212 23.11 12.84 8.39
N THR A 213 23.53 12.43 7.19
CA THR A 213 22.92 12.85 5.92
C THR A 213 22.63 11.67 5.00
N LEU A 214 21.65 11.84 4.10
CA LEU A 214 21.27 10.84 3.11
C LEU A 214 22.43 10.47 2.18
N MET A 215 23.31 11.42 1.85
CA MET A 215 24.53 11.14 1.09
C MET A 215 25.49 10.21 1.84
N ALA A 216 25.70 10.42 3.14
CA ALA A 216 26.53 9.54 3.95
C ALA A 216 25.92 8.14 4.08
N VAL A 217 24.58 8.05 4.19
CA VAL A 217 23.86 6.77 4.13
C VAL A 217 24.13 6.06 2.79
N LYS A 218 23.99 6.77 1.66
CA LYS A 218 24.30 6.20 0.33
C LYS A 218 25.73 5.69 0.22
N GLU A 219 26.70 6.47 0.69
CA GLU A 219 28.12 6.09 0.63
C GLU A 219 28.41 4.88 1.53
N TRP A 220 27.80 4.82 2.70
CA TRP A 220 27.88 3.66 3.57
C TRP A 220 27.29 2.42 2.89
N ILE A 221 26.10 2.50 2.28
CA ILE A 221 25.49 1.36 1.57
C ILE A 221 26.42 0.82 0.46
N LYS A 222 27.11 1.71 -0.28
CA LYS A 222 28.05 1.28 -1.33
C LYS A 222 29.17 0.38 -0.81
N SER A 223 29.53 0.51 0.48
CA SER A 223 30.52 -0.37 1.12
C SER A 223 29.95 -1.72 1.59
N GLN A 224 28.62 -1.88 1.58
CA GLN A 224 27.90 -3.04 2.12
C GLN A 224 27.30 -3.95 1.03
N VAL A 225 27.40 -3.56 -0.24
CA VAL A 225 26.71 -4.24 -1.36
C VAL A 225 27.67 -4.58 -2.49
N ASP A 226 27.37 -5.66 -3.21
CA ASP A 226 28.24 -6.18 -4.30
C ASP A 226 28.15 -5.34 -5.59
N ALA A 227 27.08 -4.57 -5.79
CA ALA A 227 26.84 -3.75 -6.99
C ALA A 227 26.54 -2.27 -6.67
N PRO A 228 27.49 -1.52 -6.06
CA PRO A 228 27.28 -0.15 -5.59
C PRO A 228 26.84 0.83 -6.69
N GLN A 229 27.20 0.56 -7.95
CA GLN A 229 26.81 1.34 -9.12
C GLN A 229 25.28 1.42 -9.33
N ALA A 230 24.49 0.52 -8.72
CA ALA A 230 23.03 0.59 -8.79
C ALA A 230 22.46 1.80 -8.05
N LEU A 231 23.19 2.38 -7.10
CA LEU A 231 22.81 3.61 -6.38
C LEU A 231 23.12 4.91 -7.15
N ASP A 232 23.97 4.85 -8.18
CA ASP A 232 24.41 6.01 -8.96
C ASP A 232 23.47 6.35 -10.13
N GLN A 233 22.29 5.74 -10.16
CA GLN A 233 21.29 6.04 -11.19
C GLN A 233 20.83 7.50 -11.08
N ALA A 234 20.87 8.23 -12.21
CA ALA A 234 20.57 9.66 -12.28
C ALA A 234 19.16 10.07 -11.80
N ARG A 235 18.25 9.11 -11.61
CA ARG A 235 16.87 9.33 -11.17
C ARG A 235 16.45 8.41 -10.02
N LEU A 236 17.42 7.94 -9.23
CA LEU A 236 17.12 7.16 -8.02
C LEU A 236 16.29 8.02 -7.06
N LEU A 237 15.09 7.56 -6.75
CA LEU A 237 14.19 8.25 -5.83
C LEU A 237 14.48 7.81 -4.40
N CYS A 238 14.33 8.71 -3.45
CA CYS A 238 14.58 8.47 -2.04
C CYS A 238 13.39 8.96 -1.21
N ALA A 239 13.05 8.23 -0.14
CA ALA A 239 12.11 8.69 0.87
C ALA A 239 12.72 8.53 2.27
N VAL A 240 12.39 9.45 3.17
CA VAL A 240 12.70 9.35 4.60
C VAL A 240 11.37 9.39 5.35
N ASN A 241 11.09 8.39 6.18
CA ASN A 241 9.83 8.26 6.94
C ASN A 241 8.57 8.40 6.07
N HIS A 242 8.59 7.77 4.89
CA HIS A 242 7.53 7.78 3.87
C HIS A 242 7.35 9.10 3.09
N ASP A 243 8.14 10.13 3.38
CA ASP A 243 8.13 11.39 2.62
C ASP A 243 9.22 11.36 1.54
N MET A 244 8.82 11.64 0.29
CA MET A 244 9.76 11.73 -0.83
C MET A 244 10.68 12.94 -0.66
N VAL A 245 11.99 12.70 -0.70
CA VAL A 245 13.02 13.74 -0.52
C VAL A 245 13.83 13.95 -1.79
N GLN A 246 14.28 15.19 -2.00
CA GLN A 246 15.16 15.56 -3.11
C GLN A 246 16.48 16.12 -2.56
N GLY A 247 17.60 15.69 -3.13
CA GLY A 247 18.92 16.13 -2.71
C GLY A 247 19.41 15.46 -1.42
N ASP A 248 20.38 16.09 -0.77
CA ASP A 248 20.94 15.63 0.50
C ASP A 248 20.12 16.21 1.66
N VAL A 249 19.55 15.33 2.48
CA VAL A 249 18.72 15.69 3.65
C VAL A 249 19.32 15.07 4.92
N ALA A 250 19.04 15.68 6.06
CA ALA A 250 19.42 15.10 7.35
C ALA A 250 18.64 13.81 7.62
N VAL A 251 19.32 12.84 8.24
CA VAL A 251 18.72 11.61 8.75
C VAL A 251 19.01 11.48 10.24
N ASN A 252 18.01 11.01 10.99
CA ASN A 252 18.04 10.92 12.44
C ASN A 252 18.03 9.46 12.90
N PRO A 253 18.53 9.16 14.11
CA PRO A 253 18.39 7.83 14.71
C PRO A 253 16.92 7.39 14.70
N GLY A 254 16.64 6.17 14.22
CA GLY A 254 15.28 5.63 14.10
C GLY A 254 14.54 5.97 12.80
N ASP A 255 15.14 6.76 11.90
CA ASP A 255 14.53 7.03 10.60
C ASP A 255 14.48 5.78 9.71
N GLU A 256 13.44 5.69 8.88
CA GLU A 256 13.35 4.75 7.77
C GLU A 256 13.72 5.45 6.46
N VAL A 257 14.76 4.97 5.79
CA VAL A 257 15.24 5.46 4.49
C VAL A 257 14.93 4.45 3.41
N ALA A 258 14.17 4.83 2.38
CA ALA A 258 13.81 3.98 1.26
C ALA A 258 14.41 4.48 -0.05
N PHE A 259 14.96 3.57 -0.85
CA PHE A 259 15.45 3.83 -2.20
C PHE A 259 14.61 3.10 -3.25
N PHE A 260 14.21 3.84 -4.28
CA PHE A 260 13.39 3.33 -5.38
C PHE A 260 14.09 3.58 -6.72
N PRO A 261 14.08 2.61 -7.64
CA PRO A 261 14.49 2.87 -9.01
C PRO A 261 13.53 3.91 -9.64
N PRO A 262 13.99 4.68 -10.65
CA PRO A 262 13.13 5.57 -11.38
C PRO A 262 11.97 4.80 -12.01
N VAL A 263 10.75 5.26 -11.75
CA VAL A 263 9.56 4.69 -12.37
C VAL A 263 9.59 5.00 -13.87
N THR A 264 9.75 3.97 -14.71
CA THR A 264 9.58 4.09 -16.16
C THR A 264 8.09 4.05 -16.49
N GLY A 265 7.42 5.17 -16.22
CA GLY A 265 6.04 5.41 -16.59
C GLY A 265 5.80 6.92 -16.65
N GLY A 266 5.67 7.45 -17.87
CA GLY A 266 5.28 8.84 -18.11
C GLY A 266 3.83 9.12 -17.75
#